data_AF-A0A543FE67-F1
#
_entry.id   AF-A0A543FE67-F1
#
_cell.length_a   1.000
_cell.length_b   1.000
_cell.length_c   1.000
_cell.angle_alpha   90.00
_cell.angle_beta   90.00
_cell.angle_gamma   90.00
#
_symmetry.space_group_name_H-M   'P 1'
#
loop_
_entity.id
_entity.type
_entity.pdbx_description
1 polymer ?
#
loop_
_entity_poly.entity_id
_entity_poly.type
_entity_poly.pdbx_seq_one_letter_code
_entity_poly.pdbx_strand_id
1 'polypeptide(L)'
;MVEISLPGRLEERWWRVSNSGTPAQTAAALSELATRIYRDLLGPGAGGLHRGRCWYHCLVCGPDGTVLDEVEGLVQAFLLSGELRTVSATITARARRLRDQRRDVR
;
A
#
# COMPACT_ATOMS: atom_id res chain seq x y z
N MET A 1 -5.06 -5.15 3.64
CA MET A 1 -4.77 -6.02 2.49
C MET A 1 -4.24 -5.17 1.36
N VAL A 2 -3.24 -5.65 0.63
CA VAL A 2 -2.75 -5.03 -0.61
C VAL A 2 -2.69 -6.09 -1.69
N GLU A 3 -3.28 -5.80 -2.84
CA GLU A 3 -3.26 -6.64 -4.03
C GLU A 3 -2.75 -5.82 -5.20
N ILE A 4 -1.82 -6.39 -5.98
CA ILE A 4 -1.19 -5.71 -7.12
C ILE A 4 -1.06 -6.72 -8.25
N SER A 5 -1.50 -6.33 -9.45
CA SER A 5 -1.31 -7.14 -10.66
C SER A 5 0.12 -7.07 -11.17
N LEU A 6 0.54 -8.05 -11.95
CA LEU A 6 1.81 -7.98 -12.67
C LEU A 6 1.75 -6.80 -13.68
N PRO A 7 2.82 -6.00 -13.79
CA PRO A 7 2.87 -4.94 -14.80
C PRO A 7 2.65 -5.47 -16.22
N GLY A 8 1.65 -4.94 -16.92
CA GLY A 8 1.27 -5.35 -18.27
C GLY A 8 0.36 -6.57 -18.35
N ARG A 9 0.02 -7.21 -17.21
CA ARG A 9 -0.92 -8.35 -17.12
C ARG A 9 -1.85 -8.15 -15.94
N LEU A 10 -3.00 -7.51 -16.18
CA LEU A 10 -3.88 -7.02 -15.11
C LEU A 10 -4.62 -8.15 -14.38
N GLU A 11 -4.82 -9.25 -15.07
CA GLU A 11 -5.41 -10.50 -14.60
C GLU A 11 -4.47 -11.34 -13.73
N GLU A 12 -3.16 -11.15 -13.85
CA GLU A 12 -2.15 -11.92 -13.11
C GLU A 12 -1.79 -11.19 -11.82
N ARG A 13 -1.93 -11.85 -10.66
CA ARG A 13 -1.55 -11.26 -9.36
C ARG A 13 -0.06 -11.43 -9.13
N TRP A 14 0.64 -10.32 -8.90
CA TRP A 14 2.06 -10.29 -8.60
C TRP A 14 2.34 -10.20 -7.09
N TRP A 15 1.62 -9.31 -6.40
CA TRP A 15 1.67 -9.20 -4.94
C TRP A 15 0.27 -9.37 -4.34
N ARG A 16 0.20 -10.12 -3.24
CA ARG A 16 -0.97 -10.21 -2.37
C ARG A 16 -0.50 -10.36 -0.94
N VAL A 17 -0.63 -9.28 -0.16
CA VAL A 17 -0.16 -9.24 1.23
C VAL A 17 -1.29 -8.76 2.13
N SER A 18 -1.50 -9.49 3.22
CA SER A 18 -2.34 -9.05 4.32
C SER A 18 -1.47 -8.88 5.55
N ASN A 19 -1.65 -7.76 6.24
CA ASN A 19 -1.03 -7.50 7.52
C ASN A 19 -2.10 -6.99 8.49
N SER A 20 -1.96 -7.35 9.75
CA SER A 20 -2.80 -6.89 10.86
C SER A 20 -1.90 -6.31 11.94
N GLY A 21 -2.38 -5.24 12.60
CA GLY A 21 -1.60 -4.59 13.63
C GLY A 21 -2.10 -3.18 13.92
N THR A 22 -1.31 -2.46 14.71
CA THR A 22 -1.52 -1.04 14.95
C THR A 22 -1.36 -0.24 13.65
N PRO A 23 -1.95 0.96 13.54
CA PRO A 23 -1.75 1.81 12.37
C PRO A 23 -0.28 2.09 12.05
N ALA A 24 0.60 2.17 13.07
CA ALA A 24 2.03 2.33 12.88
C ALA A 24 2.68 1.11 12.22
N GLN A 25 2.29 -0.11 12.63
CA GLN A 25 2.74 -1.35 12.01
C GLN A 25 2.22 -1.47 10.57
N THR A 26 0.96 -1.11 10.32
CA THR A 26 0.38 -1.09 8.97
C THR A 26 1.13 -0.11 8.06
N ALA A 27 1.40 1.11 8.54
CA ALA A 27 2.16 2.10 7.78
C ALA A 27 3.59 1.63 7.48
N ALA A 28 4.28 1.05 8.47
CA ALA A 28 5.64 0.49 8.28
C ALA A 28 5.65 -0.63 7.24
N ALA A 29 4.67 -1.54 7.29
CA ALA A 29 4.57 -2.64 6.33
C ALA A 29 4.29 -2.16 4.90
N LEU A 30 3.47 -1.12 4.73
CA LEU A 30 3.25 -0.49 3.42
C LEU A 30 4.54 0.16 2.88
N SER A 31 5.30 0.84 3.74
CA SER A 31 6.59 1.44 3.37
C SER A 31 7.64 0.38 2.98
N GLU A 32 7.64 -0.74 3.70
CA GLU A 32 8.49 -1.88 3.37
C GLU A 32 8.09 -2.52 2.04
N LEU A 33 6.80 -2.76 1.83
CA LEU A 33 6.27 -3.29 0.57
C LEU A 33 6.63 -2.39 -0.61
N ALA A 34 6.47 -1.07 -0.46
CA ALA A 34 6.88 -0.09 -1.46
C ALA A 34 8.37 -0.18 -1.82
N THR A 35 9.22 -0.51 -0.85
CA THR A 35 10.66 -0.69 -1.04
C THR A 35 10.98 -2.00 -1.77
N ARG A 36 10.27 -3.08 -1.45
CA ARG A 36 10.41 -4.38 -2.13
C ARG A 36 9.98 -4.29 -3.59
N ILE A 37 8.82 -3.71 -3.86
CA ILE A 37 8.32 -3.46 -5.22
C ILE A 37 9.32 -2.64 -6.04
N TYR A 38 9.83 -1.55 -5.47
CA TYR A 38 10.83 -0.73 -6.17
C TYR A 38 12.07 -1.53 -6.54
N ARG A 39 12.55 -2.39 -5.63
CA ARG A 39 13.70 -3.26 -5.88
C ARG A 39 13.41 -4.27 -6.98
N ASP A 40 12.25 -4.90 -6.96
CA ASP A 40 11.89 -5.90 -7.96
C ASP A 40 11.73 -5.29 -9.36
N LEU A 41 11.19 -4.08 -9.46
CA LEU A 41 11.05 -3.36 -10.73
C LEU A 41 12.39 -2.93 -11.34
N LEU A 42 13.42 -2.79 -10.52
CA LEU A 42 14.78 -2.43 -10.92
C LEU A 42 15.76 -3.60 -10.91
N GLY A 43 15.30 -4.78 -10.49
CA GLY A 43 16.15 -5.94 -10.29
C GLY A 43 16.66 -6.54 -11.60
N PRO A 44 17.79 -7.28 -11.56
CA PRO A 44 18.19 -8.13 -12.67
C PRO A 44 17.06 -9.11 -13.01
N GLY A 45 16.59 -9.10 -14.27
CA GLY A 45 15.46 -9.92 -14.70
C GLY A 45 14.08 -9.23 -14.66
N ALA A 46 14.00 -7.97 -14.25
CA ALA A 46 12.76 -7.21 -14.26
C ALA A 46 12.16 -6.99 -15.67
N GLY A 47 12.85 -7.34 -16.75
CA GLY A 47 12.27 -7.48 -18.10
C GLY A 47 11.53 -6.25 -18.66
N GLY A 48 11.79 -5.05 -18.16
CA GLY A 48 11.06 -3.84 -18.54
C GLY A 48 9.70 -3.64 -17.83
N LEU A 49 9.39 -4.42 -16.80
CA LEU A 49 8.16 -4.34 -16.00
C LEU A 49 7.84 -2.91 -15.52
N HIS A 50 8.85 -2.08 -15.26
CA HIS A 50 8.69 -0.68 -14.88
C HIS A 50 7.85 0.15 -15.88
N ARG A 51 7.79 -0.24 -17.16
CA ARG A 51 7.00 0.43 -18.22
C ARG A 51 5.56 -0.05 -18.31
N GLY A 52 5.22 -1.16 -17.66
CA GLY A 52 3.88 -1.73 -17.65
C GLY A 52 2.96 -0.96 -16.71
N ARG A 53 1.66 -1.02 -16.99
CA ARG A 53 0.63 -0.61 -16.02
C ARG A 53 0.27 -1.78 -15.12
N CYS A 54 0.03 -1.49 -13.86
CA CYS A 54 -0.53 -2.44 -12.90
C CYS A 54 -1.84 -1.91 -12.34
N TRP A 55 -2.76 -2.82 -12.04
CA TRP A 55 -3.87 -2.57 -11.14
C TRP A 55 -3.39 -2.78 -9.71
N TYR A 56 -3.87 -1.96 -8.78
CA TYR A 56 -3.64 -2.15 -7.36
C TYR A 56 -4.89 -1.84 -6.55
N HIS A 57 -5.01 -2.52 -5.42
CA HIS A 57 -6.01 -2.29 -4.39
C HIS A 57 -5.33 -2.33 -3.03
N CYS A 58 -5.55 -1.31 -2.22
CA CYS A 58 -5.08 -1.21 -0.85
C CYS A 58 -6.26 -0.94 0.06
N LEU A 59 -6.59 -1.91 0.89
CA LEU A 59 -7.67 -1.85 1.87
C LEU A 59 -7.09 -1.87 3.28
N VAL A 60 -7.44 -0.88 4.10
CA VAL A 60 -7.02 -0.75 5.49
C VAL A 60 -8.24 -0.75 6.38
N CYS A 61 -8.32 -1.74 7.27
CA CYS A 61 -9.43 -1.85 8.22
C CYS A 61 -8.96 -1.63 9.65
N GLY A 62 -9.87 -1.13 10.49
CA GLY A 62 -9.76 -1.11 11.94
C GLY A 62 -9.96 -2.51 12.53
N PRO A 63 -9.69 -2.69 13.83
CA PRO A 63 -9.84 -3.97 14.51
C PRO A 63 -11.31 -4.46 14.57
N ASP A 64 -12.26 -3.55 14.45
CA ASP A 64 -13.70 -3.79 14.36
C ASP A 64 -14.17 -4.11 12.93
N GLY A 65 -13.25 -4.16 11.96
CA GLY A 65 -13.55 -4.35 10.55
C GLY A 65 -13.93 -3.07 9.80
N THR A 66 -14.05 -1.92 10.49
CA THR A 66 -14.37 -0.63 9.86
C THR A 66 -13.29 -0.23 8.86
N VAL A 67 -13.66 0.13 7.64
CA VAL A 67 -12.69 0.61 6.64
C VAL A 67 -12.15 1.98 7.07
N LEU A 68 -10.84 2.05 7.28
CA LEU A 68 -10.12 3.27 7.63
C LEU A 68 -9.62 4.01 6.39
N ASP A 69 -9.22 3.26 5.35
CA ASP A 69 -8.78 3.79 4.07
C ASP A 69 -8.91 2.71 2.99
N GLU A 70 -9.26 3.13 1.78
CA GLU A 70 -9.34 2.25 0.62
C GLU A 70 -8.95 3.02 -0.63
N VAL A 71 -7.99 2.47 -1.37
CA VAL A 71 -7.52 3.04 -2.64
C VAL A 71 -7.44 1.92 -3.66
N GLU A 72 -8.03 2.17 -4.83
CA GLU A 72 -7.97 1.30 -6.00
C GLU A 72 -7.59 2.12 -7.23
N GLY A 73 -6.76 1.55 -8.11
CA GLY A 73 -6.46 2.24 -9.35
C GLY A 73 -5.57 1.48 -10.33
N LEU A 74 -5.39 2.11 -11.49
CA LEU A 74 -4.41 1.72 -12.50
C LEU A 74 -3.26 2.72 -12.50
N VAL A 75 -2.04 2.22 -12.34
CA VAL A 75 -0.84 3.08 -12.25
C VAL A 75 0.29 2.51 -13.11
N GLN A 76 1.19 3.38 -13.58
CA GLN A 76 2.46 2.94 -14.14
C GLN A 76 3.29 2.28 -13.05
N ALA A 77 3.89 1.11 -13.32
CA ALA A 77 4.59 0.34 -12.30
C ALA A 77 5.68 1.14 -11.60
N PHE A 78 6.42 2.00 -12.32
CA PHE A 78 7.45 2.85 -11.72
C PHE A 78 6.93 3.87 -10.69
N LEU A 79 5.64 4.22 -10.72
CA LEU A 79 5.01 5.12 -9.75
C LEU A 79 4.44 4.40 -8.53
N LEU A 80 4.25 3.07 -8.59
CA LEU A 80 3.56 2.29 -7.57
C LEU A 80 4.21 2.40 -6.17
N SER A 81 5.54 2.47 -6.12
CA SER A 81 6.27 2.68 -4.86
C SER A 81 5.93 4.03 -4.22
N GLY A 82 5.72 5.07 -5.03
CA GLY A 82 5.28 6.39 -4.57
C GLY A 82 3.86 6.34 -4.01
N GLU A 83 2.93 5.71 -4.74
CA GLU A 83 1.53 5.54 -4.31
C GLU A 83 1.43 4.86 -2.93
N LEU A 84 2.13 3.74 -2.75
CA LEU A 84 2.10 2.99 -1.48
C LEU A 84 2.71 3.80 -0.30
N ARG A 85 3.71 4.64 -0.57
CA ARG A 85 4.26 5.56 0.44
C ARG A 85 3.27 6.67 0.79
N THR A 86 2.52 7.19 -0.18
CA THR A 86 1.45 8.17 0.06
C THR A 86 0.34 7.58 0.93
N VAL A 87 -0.07 6.33 0.66
CA VAL A 87 -1.04 5.62 1.51
C VAL A 87 -0.50 5.41 2.93
N SER A 88 0.76 4.98 3.06
CA SER A 88 1.43 4.84 4.37
C SER A 88 1.45 6.14 5.18
N ALA A 89 1.75 7.28 4.53
CA ALA A 89 1.74 8.60 5.16
C ALA A 89 0.32 9.02 5.59
N THR A 90 -0.69 8.74 4.76
CA THR A 90 -2.10 9.05 5.02
C THR A 90 -2.62 8.30 6.24
N ILE A 91 -2.36 7.00 6.34
CA ILE A 91 -2.69 6.18 7.52
C ILE A 91 -2.02 6.75 8.77
N THR A 92 -0.74 7.10 8.68
CA THR A 92 0.02 7.68 9.80
C THR A 92 -0.61 8.98 10.28
N ALA A 93 -0.97 9.88 9.37
CA ALA A 93 -1.62 11.15 9.70
C ALA A 93 -3.00 10.93 10.35
N ARG A 94 -3.82 10.03 9.80
CA ARG A 94 -5.14 9.69 10.35
C ARG A 94 -5.03 9.07 11.74
N ALA A 95 -4.07 8.18 11.95
CA ALA A 95 -3.81 7.55 13.24
C ALA A 95 -3.33 8.54 14.32
N ARG A 96 -2.63 9.61 13.92
CA ARG A 96 -2.29 10.72 14.84
C ARG A 96 -3.55 11.48 15.25
N ARG A 97 -4.36 11.93 14.27
CA ARG A 97 -5.62 12.64 14.53
C ARG A 97 -6.57 11.86 15.45
N LEU A 98 -6.74 10.56 15.23
CA LEU A 98 -7.59 9.71 16.07
C LEU A 98 -7.05 9.56 17.51
N ARG A 99 -5.74 9.62 17.71
CA ARG A 99 -5.15 9.60 19.06
C ARG A 99 -5.34 10.92 19.77
N ASP A 100 -5.21 12.04 19.06
CA ASP A 100 -5.38 13.38 19.63
C ASP A 100 -6.84 13.61 20.05
N GLN A 101 -7.81 13.25 19.20
CA GLN A 101 -9.23 13.28 19.53
C GLN A 101 -9.60 12.45 20.77
N ARG A 102 -8.92 11.31 21.01
CA ARG A 102 -9.15 10.48 22.20
C ARG A 102 -8.54 11.07 23.47
N ARG A 103 -7.58 12.00 23.35
CA ARG A 103 -6.99 12.71 24.48
C ARG A 103 -7.85 13.90 24.90
N ASP A 104 -8.47 14.61 23.96
CA ASP A 104 -9.32 15.77 24.25
C ASP A 104 -10.65 15.42 24.94
N VAL A 105 -11.03 14.14 24.95
CA VAL A 105 -12.26 13.62 25.59
C VAL A 105 -11.99 13.08 27.01
N ARG A 106 -10.76 13.14 27.50
CA ARG A 106 -10.36 12.70 28.85
C ARG A 106 -9.93 13.88 29.72
#